data_AF-K1UHS2-F1
#
_entry.id   AF-K1UHS2-F1
#
_cell.length_a   1.000
_cell.length_b   1.000
_cell.length_c   1.000
_cell.angle_alpha   90.00
_cell.angle_beta   90.00
_cell.angle_gamma   90.00
#
_symmetry.space_group_name_H-M   'P 1'
#
loop_
_entity.id
_entity.type
_entity.pdbx_description
1 polymer ?
#
loop_
_entity_poly.entity_id
_entity_poly.type
_entity_poly.pdbx_seq_one_letter_code
_entity_poly.pdbx_strand_id
1 'polypeptide(L)' 'GLDTAKQVLNAPRNLLIEKADLEEETVDHVLSVLRAEFEQ' A
#
# COMPACT_ATOMS: atom_id res chain seq x y z
N GLY A 1 3.34 1.79 12.69
CA GLY A 1 2.89 0.45 12.31
C GLY A 1 2.42 0.51 10.88
N LEU A 2 3.15 -0.18 9.98
CA LEU A 2 3.34 0.16 8.55
C LEU A 2 4.40 1.26 8.37
N ASP A 3 5.58 1.03 8.92
CA ASP A 3 6.63 2.04 9.01
C ASP A 3 7.54 2.07 7.77
N THR A 4 7.43 1.06 6.91
CA THR A 4 8.22 0.93 5.67
C THR A 4 7.35 0.58 4.48
N ALA A 5 7.76 1.03 3.29
CA ALA A 5 7.09 0.67 2.02
C ALA A 5 6.97 -0.85 1.84
N LYS A 6 7.98 -1.63 2.28
CA LYS A 6 7.93 -3.09 2.22
C LYS A 6 6.88 -3.70 3.16
N GLN A 7 6.63 -3.11 4.32
CA GLN A 7 5.54 -3.54 5.20
C GLN A 7 4.17 -3.19 4.61
N VAL A 8 4.04 -2.01 3.97
CA VAL A 8 2.81 -1.61 3.26
C VAL A 8 2.48 -2.59 2.12
N LEU A 9 3.48 -2.98 1.33
CA LEU A 9 3.30 -3.95 0.23
C LEU A 9 2.86 -5.34 0.70
N ASN A 10 3.19 -5.72 1.94
CA ASN A 10 2.81 -7.01 2.54
C ASN A 10 1.53 -6.93 3.38
N ALA A 11 0.98 -5.73 3.58
CA ALA A 11 -0.22 -5.55 4.37
C ALA A 11 -1.50 -5.89 3.56
N PRO A 12 -2.55 -6.38 4.20
CA PRO A 12 -3.85 -6.55 3.55
C PRO A 12 -4.41 -5.22 3.03
N ARG A 13 -4.90 -5.17 1.79
CA ARG A 13 -5.48 -3.96 1.15
C ARG A 13 -6.55 -3.29 2.01
N ASN A 14 -7.47 -4.08 2.57
CA ASN A 14 -8.55 -3.60 3.43
C ASN A 14 -8.04 -2.90 4.69
N LEU A 15 -6.90 -3.34 5.24
CA LEU A 15 -6.28 -2.68 6.39
C LEU A 15 -5.76 -1.29 6.01
N LEU A 16 -5.20 -1.13 4.81
CA LEU A 16 -4.72 0.16 4.32
C LEU A 16 -5.87 1.15 4.13
N ILE A 17 -6.98 0.70 3.55
CA ILE A 17 -8.20 1.49 3.38
C ILE A 17 -8.71 1.98 4.74
N GLU A 18 -8.87 1.07 5.71
CA GLU A 18 -9.44 1.42 7.03
C GLU A 18 -8.49 2.27 7.88
N LYS A 19 -7.20 1.93 7.95
CA LYS A 19 -6.26 2.59 8.86
C LYS A 19 -5.69 3.89 8.31
N ALA A 20 -5.57 4.01 7.00
CA ALA A 20 -5.08 5.23 6.35
C ALA A 20 -6.21 6.12 5.83
N ASP A 21 -7.47 5.69 5.97
CA ASP A 21 -8.66 6.42 5.49
C ASP A 21 -8.55 6.79 4.00
N LEU A 22 -8.22 5.77 3.18
CA LEU A 22 -7.97 5.93 1.75
C LEU A 22 -9.05 5.23 0.92
N GLU A 23 -9.37 5.81 -0.22
CA GLU A 23 -10.24 5.18 -1.22
C GLU A 23 -9.57 3.96 -1.85
N GLU A 24 -10.39 2.99 -2.27
CA GLU A 24 -9.96 1.73 -2.86
C GLU A 24 -9.01 1.92 -4.06
N GLU A 25 -9.38 2.82 -4.98
CA GLU A 25 -8.59 3.18 -6.16
C GLU A 25 -7.25 3.83 -5.82
N THR A 26 -7.22 4.61 -4.74
CA THR A 26 -6.00 5.27 -4.26
C THR A 26 -5.03 4.23 -3.68
N VAL A 27 -5.54 3.24 -2.93
CA VAL A 27 -4.71 2.16 -2.41
C VAL A 27 -4.12 1.32 -3.53
N ASP A 28 -4.90 1.00 -4.57
CA ASP A 28 -4.40 0.26 -5.72
C ASP A 28 -3.31 1.02 -6.48
N HIS A 29 -3.49 2.34 -6.64
CA HIS A 29 -2.48 3.19 -7.25
C HIS A 29 -1.17 3.21 -6.43
N VAL A 30 -1.26 3.40 -5.12
CA VAL A 30 -0.08 3.41 -4.22
C VAL A 30 0.64 2.06 -4.27
N LEU A 31 -0.08 0.94 -4.18
CA LEU A 31 0.52 -0.39 -4.25
C LEU A 31 1.19 -0.65 -5.61
N SER A 32 0.61 -0.16 -6.71
CA SER A 32 1.21 -0.26 -8.05
C SER A 32 2.54 0.50 -8.13
N VAL A 33 2.58 1.74 -7.65
CA VAL A 33 3.80 2.56 -7.64
C VAL A 33 4.86 1.90 -6.75
N LEU A 34 4.50 1.51 -5.53
CA LEU A 34 5.43 0.87 -4.61
C LEU A 34 5.96 -0.46 -5.14
N ARG A 35 5.18 -1.25 -5.89
CA ARG A 35 5.71 -2.49 -6.51
C ARG A 35 6.74 -2.18 -7.58
N ALA A 36 6.45 -1.22 -8.46
CA ALA A 36 7.34 -0.84 -9.55
C ALA A 36 8.73 -0.38 -9.06
N GLU A 37 8.79 0.29 -7.92
CA GLU A 37 10.04 0.76 -7.32
C GLU A 37 10.92 -0.38 -6.75
N PHE A 38 10.34 -1.54 -6.42
CA PHE A 38 11.06 -2.67 -5.80
C PHE A 38 11.34 -3.82 -6.78
N GLU A 39 10.81 -3.76 -8.00
CA GLU A 39 11.06 -4.75 -9.06
C GLU A 39 12.28 -4.42 -9.95
N GLN A 40 13.11 -3.43 -9.55
CA GLN A 40 14.39 -3.08 -10.19
C GLN A 40 15.59 -3.86 -9.63
#